data_AF-A0A527ZAH0-F1
#
_entry.id   AF-A0A527ZAH0-F1
#
_cell.length_a   1.000
_cell.length_b   1.000
_cell.length_c   1.000
_cell.angle_alpha   90.00
_cell.angle_beta   90.00
_cell.angle_gamma   90.00
#
_symmetry.space_group_name_H-M   'P 1'
#
loop_
_entity.id
_entity.type
_entity.pdbx_description
1 polymer ?
#
loop_
_entity_poly.entity_id
_entity_poly.type
_entity_poly.pdbx_seq_one_letter_code
_entity_poly.pdbx_strand_id
1 'polypeptide(L)' 'VMSRTDDIINVAGHRLSTGAMEEALAAHPDVAECAVIGIADSMKGQVPLGFVVLNAGVARDSGAIEAEVVT' A
#
# COMPACT_ATOMS: atom_id res chain seq x y z
N VAL A 1 -13.29 8.22 7.54
CA VAL A 1 -13.35 6.74 7.51
C VAL A 1 -12.86 6.23 8.85
N MET A 2 -13.68 5.48 9.61
CA MET A 2 -13.21 4.80 10.83
C MET A 2 -12.32 3.63 10.38
N SER A 3 -11.01 3.83 10.34
CA SER A 3 -10.04 2.76 10.12
C SER A 3 -10.04 1.81 11.33
N ARG A 4 -9.87 0.51 11.08
CA ARG A 4 -9.86 -0.53 12.12
C ARG A 4 -8.61 -0.37 12.97
N THR A 5 -8.73 -0.59 14.27
CA THR A 5 -7.59 -0.59 15.21
C THR A 5 -6.54 -1.69 14.90
N ASP A 6 -6.79 -2.58 13.94
CA ASP A 6 -6.08 -3.85 13.74
C ASP A 6 -5.28 -3.97 12.43
N ASP A 7 -5.16 -2.90 11.65
CA ASP A 7 -4.43 -2.91 10.38
C ASP A 7 -2.91 -2.84 10.62
N ILE A 8 -2.36 -3.82 11.36
CA ILE A 8 -0.96 -3.95 11.75
C ILE A 8 -0.37 -5.25 11.19
N ILE A 9 0.80 -5.15 10.54
CA ILE A 9 1.61 -6.29 10.11
C ILE A 9 2.97 -6.30 10.82
N ASN A 10 3.57 -7.49 10.96
CA ASN A 10 4.90 -7.64 11.58
C ASN A 10 5.97 -7.88 10.51
N VAL A 11 6.83 -6.89 10.31
CA VAL A 11 7.93 -6.94 9.32
C VAL A 11 9.25 -6.85 10.07
N ALA A 12 10.04 -7.91 10.03
CA ALA A 12 11.36 -7.98 10.68
C ALA A 12 11.34 -7.51 12.16
N GLY A 13 10.31 -7.94 12.92
CA GLY A 13 10.15 -7.59 14.34
C GLY A 13 9.54 -6.20 14.62
N HIS A 14 9.17 -5.44 13.59
CA HIS A 14 8.52 -4.14 13.71
C HIS A 14 7.03 -4.24 13.41
N ARG A 15 6.22 -3.46 14.15
CA ARG A 15 4.77 -3.33 13.91
C ARG A 15 4.54 -2.18 12.94
N LEU A 16 4.09 -2.48 11.72
CA LEU A 16 3.81 -1.49 10.68
C LEU A 16 2.30 -1.37 10.50
N SER A 17 1.80 -0.15 10.36
CA SER A 17 0.39 0.13 10.07
C SER A 17 0.14 0.05 8.56
N THR A 18 -0.71 -0.88 8.11
CA THR A 18 -1.12 -0.95 6.70
C THR A 18 -2.06 0.19 6.35
N GLY A 19 -2.89 0.67 7.29
CA GLY A 19 -3.73 1.86 7.07
C GLY A 19 -2.93 3.14 6.82
N ALA A 20 -1.77 3.30 7.46
CA ALA A 20 -0.88 4.44 7.18
C ALA A 20 -0.24 4.35 5.78
N MET A 21 0.07 3.14 5.32
CA MET A 21 0.58 2.91 3.97
C MET A 21 -0.52 3.18 2.93
N GLU A 22 -1.75 2.73 3.18
CA GLU A 22 -2.91 3.02 2.34
C GLU A 22 -3.18 4.52 2.25
N GLU A 23 -3.08 5.26 3.36
CA GLU A 23 -3.22 6.72 3.36
C GLU A 23 -2.15 7.40 2.49
N ALA A 24 -0.90 6.92 2.54
CA ALA A 24 0.16 7.42 1.68
C ALA A 24 -0.10 7.11 0.19
N LEU A 25 -0.57 5.91 -0.15
CA LEU A 25 -0.94 5.54 -1.52
C LEU A 25 -2.13 6.36 -2.03
N ALA A 26 -3.15 6.58 -1.18
CA ALA A 26 -4.35 7.34 -1.51
C ALA A 26 -4.09 8.85 -1.70
N ALA A 27 -2.95 9.37 -1.23
CA ALA A 27 -2.55 10.75 -1.48
C ALA A 27 -2.07 11.00 -2.92
N HIS A 28 -1.79 9.95 -3.70
CA HIS A 28 -1.36 10.06 -5.08
C HIS A 28 -2.53 10.42 -6.03
N PRO A 29 -2.39 11.44 -6.90
CA PRO A 29 -3.52 12.00 -7.67
C PRO A 29 -4.14 11.02 -8.68
N ASP A 30 -3.39 10.03 -9.13
CA ASP A 30 -3.88 9.02 -10.08
C ASP A 30 -4.50 7.78 -9.41
N VAL A 31 -4.50 7.70 -8.08
CA VAL A 31 -5.05 6.56 -7.33
C VAL A 31 -6.51 6.84 -6.97
N ALA A 32 -7.40 5.90 -7.31
CA ALA A 32 -8.81 5.92 -6.95
C ALA A 32 -9.06 5.21 -5.61
N GLU A 33 -8.52 4.00 -5.50
CA GLU A 33 -8.63 3.15 -4.31
C GLU A 33 -7.33 2.36 -4.12
N CYS A 34 -7.03 1.97 -2.89
CA CYS A 34 -5.89 1.12 -2.60
C CYS A 34 -6.16 0.23 -1.38
N ALA A 35 -5.36 -0.84 -1.27
CA ALA A 35 -5.34 -1.70 -0.10
C ALA A 35 -3.92 -2.23 0.12
N VAL A 36 -3.49 -2.36 1.37
CA VAL A 36 -2.17 -2.90 1.72
C VAL A 36 -2.31 -4.10 2.65
N ILE A 37 -1.68 -5.21 2.29
CA ILE A 37 -1.71 -6.45 3.06
C ILE A 37 -0.30 -6.95 3.37
N GLY A 38 -0.14 -7.69 4.47
CA GLY A 38 1.10 -8.40 4.76
C GLY A 38 1.11 -9.76 4.08
N ILE A 39 2.08 -10.01 3.19
CA ILE A 39 2.33 -11.34 2.63
C ILE A 39 3.49 -12.02 3.35
N ALA A 40 3.49 -13.35 3.40
CA ALA A 40 4.54 -14.11 4.06
C ALA A 40 5.89 -13.93 3.34
N ASP A 41 6.94 -13.69 4.11
CA ASP A 41 8.32 -13.61 3.64
C ASP A 41 9.23 -14.50 4.48
N SER A 42 10.08 -15.26 3.81
CA SER A 42 10.95 -16.26 4.45
C SER A 42 11.96 -15.69 5.45
N MET A 43 12.33 -14.41 5.32
CA MET A 43 13.35 -13.76 6.14
C MET A 43 12.76 -12.75 7.12
N LYS A 44 11.77 -11.96 6.68
CA LYS A 44 11.18 -10.86 7.43
C LYS A 44 9.89 -11.26 8.16
N GLY A 45 9.40 -12.48 7.97
CA GLY A 45 8.12 -12.96 8.46
C GLY A 45 6.97 -12.49 7.57
N GLN A 46 6.80 -11.17 7.45
CA GLN A 46 5.90 -10.56 6.46
C GLN A 46 6.57 -9.41 5.72
N VAL A 47 6.05 -9.06 4.55
CA VAL A 47 6.31 -7.80 3.84
C VAL A 47 5.00 -7.17 3.36
N PRO A 48 4.90 -5.84 3.30
CA PRO A 48 3.72 -5.17 2.77
C PRO A 48 3.63 -5.38 1.26
N LEU A 49 2.42 -5.64 0.77
CA LEU A 49 2.05 -5.68 -0.63
C LEU A 49 0.87 -4.72 -0.83
N GLY A 50 1.07 -3.71 -1.68
CA GLY A 50 0.05 -2.74 -2.05
C GLY A 50 -0.68 -3.13 -3.32
N PHE A 51 -2.00 -2.99 -3.31
CA PHE A 51 -2.86 -3.04 -4.49
C PHE A 51 -3.39 -1.64 -4.74
N VAL A 52 -3.31 -1.19 -5.98
CA VAL A 52 -3.69 0.16 -6.38
C VAL A 52 -4.65 0.08 -7.56
N VAL A 53 -5.78 0.77 -7.45
CA VAL A 53 -6.73 0.99 -8.54
C VAL A 53 -6.55 2.42 -9.01
N LEU A 54 -6.25 2.59 -10.30
CA LEU A 54 -6.06 3.91 -10.89
C LEU A 54 -7.40 4.57 -11.22
N ASN A 55 -7.41 5.90 -11.27
CA ASN A 55 -8.54 6.68 -11.75
C ASN A 55 -8.92 6.28 -13.19
N ALA A 56 -10.22 6.34 -13.50
CA ALA A 56 -10.71 6.03 -14.83
C ALA A 56 -10.11 7.00 -15.87
N GLY A 57 -9.60 6.46 -16.96
CA GLY A 57 -9.00 7.26 -18.04
C GLY A 57 -7.54 7.65 -17.82
N VAL A 58 -6.87 7.15 -16.76
CA VAL A 58 -5.42 7.26 -16.62
C VAL A 58 -4.76 6.48 -17.77
N ALA A 59 -4.10 7.22 -18.67
CA ALA A 59 -3.33 6.70 -19.80
C ALA A 59 -1.81 6.72 -19.54
N ARG A 60 -1.40 7.14 -18.34
CA ARG A 60 0.00 7.12 -17.90
C ARG A 60 0.47 5.67 -17.75
N ASP A 61 1.76 5.46 -17.93
CA ASP A 61 2.38 4.16 -17.70
C ASP A 61 2.24 3.73 -16.23
N SER A 62 1.81 2.49 -16.00
CA SER A 62 1.58 1.99 -14.64
C SER A 62 2.88 1.84 -13.85
N GLY A 63 4.00 1.53 -14.53
CA GLY A 63 5.31 1.43 -13.88
C GLY A 63 5.83 2.79 -13.41
N ALA A 64 5.53 3.86 -14.14
CA ALA A 64 5.83 5.22 -13.70
C ALA A 64 5.04 5.59 -12.44
N ILE A 65 3.74 5.24 -12.37
CA ILE A 65 2.92 5.49 -11.18
C ILE A 65 3.39 4.62 -10.01
N GLU A 66 3.75 3.35 -10.24
CA GLU A 66 4.31 2.47 -9.22
C GLU A 66 5.56 3.05 -8.58
N ALA A 67 6.49 3.57 -9.39
CA ALA A 67 7.71 4.21 -8.90
C ALA A 67 7.46 5.51 -8.12
N GLU A 68 6.35 6.23 -8.41
CA GLU A 68 5.95 7.44 -7.70
C GLU A 68 5.35 7.13 -6.31
N VAL A 69 4.69 5.98 -6.15
CA VAL A 69 4.02 5.59 -4.91
C VAL A 69 4.88 4.71 -3.99
N VAL A 70 5.91 4.04 -4.52
CA VAL A 70 6.90 3.30 -3.74
C VAL A 70 8.04 4.26 -3.37
N THR A 71 7.88 4.96 -2.24
CA THR A 71 8.91 5.85 -1.66
C THR A 71 9.84 5.16 -0.68
#